data_AF-A0A9P9HVZ4-F1
#
_entry.id   AF-A0A9P9HVZ4-F1
#
_cell.length_a   1.000
_cell.length_b   1.000
_cell.length_c   1.000
_cell.angle_alpha   90.00
_cell.angle_beta   90.00
_cell.angle_gamma   90.00
#
_symmetry.space_group_name_H-M   'P 1'
#
loop_
_entity.id
_entity.type
_entity.pdbx_description
1 polymer ?
#
loop_
_entity_poly.entity_id
_entity_poly.type
_entity_poly.pdbx_seq_one_letter_code
_entity_poly.pdbx_strand_id
1 'polypeptide(L)'
;MGPMLDELYDRGHEKFRSLGEFLFSDLLPEKSFTFQSLPYPNIEREERDLLVNFLKRMLKWIPEERATAKELLEDPYLSYESPKDKKFVVQVKKPDKQKTKKNTKLVW
;
A
#
# COMPACT_ATOMS: atom_id res chain seq x y z
N MET A 1 -22.95 -5.35 -18.76
CA MET A 1 -23.63 -4.21 -18.09
C MET A 1 -23.37 -4.37 -16.61
N GLY A 2 -22.95 -3.30 -15.92
CA GLY A 2 -22.78 -3.35 -14.47
C GLY A 2 -24.12 -3.61 -13.77
N PRO A 3 -24.11 -4.10 -12.52
CA PRO A 3 -25.33 -4.31 -11.77
C PRO A 3 -26.12 -3.00 -11.67
N MET A 4 -27.43 -3.12 -11.81
CA MET A 4 -28.36 -1.99 -11.71
C MET A 4 -28.27 -1.37 -10.31
N LEU A 5 -28.47 -0.04 -10.22
CA LEU A 5 -28.28 0.73 -8.99
C LEU A 5 -29.09 0.17 -7.79
N ASP A 6 -30.26 -0.40 -8.06
CA ASP A 6 -31.12 -1.04 -7.05
C ASP A 6 -30.46 -2.29 -6.43
N GLU A 7 -29.74 -3.09 -7.21
CA GLU A 7 -29.01 -4.27 -6.71
C GLU A 7 -27.82 -3.91 -5.80
N LEU A 8 -27.31 -2.69 -5.91
CA LEU A 8 -26.26 -2.16 -5.04
C LEU A 8 -26.85 -1.65 -3.72
N TYR A 9 -28.05 -1.08 -3.76
CA TYR A 9 -28.81 -0.68 -2.58
C TYR A 9 -29.20 -1.89 -1.73
N ASP A 10 -29.74 -2.95 -2.34
CA ASP A 10 -30.16 -4.16 -1.63
C ASP A 10 -28.98 -4.89 -0.96
N ARG A 11 -27.81 -4.89 -1.61
CA ARG A 11 -26.58 -5.46 -1.03
C ARG A 11 -26.02 -4.67 0.15
N GLY A 12 -26.25 -3.36 0.20
CA GLY A 12 -25.81 -2.51 1.30
C GLY A 12 -26.72 -2.62 2.53
N HIS A 13 -28.02 -2.81 2.32
CA HIS A 13 -29.04 -2.74 3.35
C HIS A 13 -28.88 -3.80 4.47
N GLU A 14 -28.32 -4.98 4.19
CA GLU A 14 -28.09 -6.01 5.22
C GLU A 14 -27.15 -5.53 6.35
N LYS A 15 -26.36 -4.48 6.12
CA LYS A 15 -25.37 -3.96 7.08
C LYS A 15 -25.82 -2.70 7.81
N PHE A 16 -26.97 -2.14 7.46
CA PHE A 16 -27.49 -0.89 8.01
C PHE A 16 -28.96 -1.05 8.39
N ARG A 17 -29.39 -0.52 9.54
CA ARG A 17 -30.81 -0.42 9.89
C ARG A 17 -31.53 0.50 8.91
N SER A 18 -32.86 0.43 8.89
CA SER A 18 -33.71 1.28 8.05
C SER A 18 -33.51 2.79 8.24
N LEU A 19 -32.92 3.21 9.37
CA LEU A 19 -32.55 4.61 9.67
C LEU A 19 -31.09 4.97 9.29
N GLY A 20 -30.38 4.08 8.58
CA GLY A 20 -28.99 4.27 8.17
C GLY A 20 -27.96 3.99 9.27
N GLU A 21 -28.37 3.40 10.40
CA GLU A 21 -27.46 3.03 11.48
C GLU A 21 -26.68 1.76 11.13
N PHE A 22 -25.35 1.81 11.23
CA PHE A 22 -24.53 0.63 10.99
C PHE A 22 -24.81 -0.45 12.05
N LEU A 23 -25.06 -1.69 11.61
CA LEU A 23 -25.49 -2.78 12.48
C LEU A 23 -24.39 -3.32 13.39
N PHE A 24 -23.13 -3.05 13.06
CA PHE A 24 -21.96 -3.62 13.75
C PHE A 24 -21.11 -2.54 14.40
N SER A 25 -21.73 -1.72 15.26
CA SER A 25 -21.05 -0.64 15.98
C SER A 25 -19.79 -1.10 16.73
N ASP A 26 -19.77 -2.34 17.22
CA ASP A 26 -18.63 -2.94 17.93
C ASP A 26 -17.42 -3.23 17.03
N LEU A 27 -17.61 -3.28 15.71
CA LEU A 27 -16.53 -3.41 14.73
C LEU A 27 -15.93 -2.05 14.35
N LEU A 28 -16.60 -0.96 14.68
CA LEU A 28 -16.05 0.36 14.49
C LEU A 28 -15.03 0.65 15.60
N PRO A 29 -13.86 1.20 15.27
CA PRO A 29 -12.95 1.67 16.29
C PRO A 29 -13.62 2.79 17.11
N GLU A 30 -13.15 2.97 18.35
CA GLU A 30 -13.65 4.05 19.22
C GLU A 30 -13.56 5.42 18.52
N LYS A 31 -14.44 6.35 18.90
CA LYS A 31 -14.46 7.71 18.31
C LYS A 31 -13.15 8.50 18.53
N SER A 32 -12.32 8.09 19.49
CA SER A 32 -10.98 8.61 19.76
C SER A 32 -9.92 8.13 18.76
N PHE A 33 -10.29 7.23 17.85
CA PHE A 33 -9.40 6.64 16.86
C PHE A 33 -8.84 7.70 15.93
N THR A 34 -7.52 7.81 15.93
CA THR A 34 -6.76 8.67 15.03
C THR A 34 -5.70 7.85 14.32
N PHE A 35 -5.23 8.34 13.18
CA PHE A 35 -4.09 7.72 12.50
C PHE A 35 -2.83 7.59 13.39
N GLN A 36 -2.70 8.46 14.39
CA GLN A 36 -1.58 8.43 15.34
C GLN A 36 -1.75 7.38 16.46
N SER A 37 -3.00 7.01 16.79
CA SER A 37 -3.31 6.01 17.81
C SER A 37 -3.28 4.57 17.26
N LEU A 38 -3.04 4.39 15.97
CA LEU A 38 -2.96 3.07 15.36
C LEU A 38 -1.80 2.27 15.97
N PRO A 39 -2.05 1.04 16.46
CA PRO A 39 -0.99 0.16 16.93
C PRO A 39 -0.22 -0.35 15.70
N TYR A 40 0.91 0.29 15.42
CA TYR A 40 1.85 -0.16 14.41
C TYR A 40 3.04 -0.83 15.10
N PRO A 41 2.94 -2.12 15.48
CA PRO A 41 3.96 -2.79 16.30
C PRO A 41 5.34 -2.85 15.63
N ASN A 42 5.39 -2.71 14.30
CA ASN A 42 6.62 -2.85 13.53
C ASN A 42 7.13 -1.52 12.90
N ILE A 43 6.40 -0.42 13.07
CA ILE A 43 6.71 0.87 12.42
C ILE A 43 7.30 1.81 13.46
N GLU A 44 8.52 2.30 13.20
CA GLU A 44 9.18 3.32 14.02
C GLU A 44 8.40 4.65 13.97
N ARG A 45 8.68 5.56 14.92
CA ARG A 45 7.94 6.82 15.03
C ARG A 45 8.06 7.68 13.77
N GLU A 46 9.27 7.78 13.21
CA GLU A 46 9.58 8.61 12.04
C GLU A 46 8.90 8.05 10.77
N GLU A 47 8.95 6.73 10.60
CA GLU A 47 8.28 6.02 9.50
C GLU A 47 6.75 6.18 9.60
N ARG A 48 6.21 6.17 10.82
CA ARG A 48 4.79 6.39 11.07
C ARG A 48 4.35 7.78 10.67
N ASP A 49 5.10 8.81 11.04
CA ASP A 49 4.73 10.19 10.69
C ASP A 49 4.70 10.41 9.16
N LEU A 50 5.64 9.80 8.43
CA LEU A 50 5.64 9.77 6.97
C LEU A 50 4.42 9.03 6.40
N LEU A 51 4.13 7.83 6.91
CA LEU A 51 2.96 7.05 6.49
C LEU A 51 1.65 7.81 6.72
N VAL A 52 1.48 8.42 7.90
CA VAL A 52 0.27 9.18 8.23
C VAL A 52 0.10 10.38 7.30
N ASN A 53 1.19 11.05 6.94
CA ASN A 53 1.13 12.17 5.99
C ASN A 53 0.74 11.69 4.58
N PHE A 54 1.32 10.58 4.12
CA PHE A 54 0.96 9.95 2.85
C PHE A 54 -0.53 9.57 2.81
N LEU A 55 -1.03 8.89 3.85
CA LEU A 55 -2.45 8.49 3.94
C LEU A 55 -3.39 9.69 3.95
N LYS A 56 -3.04 10.80 4.59
CA LYS A 56 -3.87 12.03 4.58
C LYS A 56 -4.00 12.64 3.20
N ARG A 57 -2.99 12.49 2.33
CA ARG A 57 -3.05 12.93 0.93
C ARG A 57 -3.88 11.98 0.07
N MET A 58 -3.81 10.67 0.36
CA MET A 58 -4.50 9.62 -0.40
C MET A 58 -5.98 9.47 -0.03
N LEU A 59 -6.33 9.54 1.26
CA LEU A 59 -7.66 9.22 1.80
C LEU A 59 -8.52 10.47 2.02
N LYS A 60 -8.55 11.36 1.02
CA LYS A 60 -9.43 12.53 1.02
C LYS A 60 -10.85 12.14 0.59
N TRP A 61 -11.83 12.61 1.35
CA TRP A 61 -13.24 12.41 1.04
C TRP A 61 -13.64 13.19 -0.22
N ILE A 62 -13.26 14.46 -0.28
CA ILE A 62 -13.44 15.29 -1.48
C ILE A 62 -12.39 14.86 -2.51
N PRO A 63 -12.81 14.35 -3.69
CA PRO A 63 -11.90 13.80 -4.67
C PRO A 63 -10.97 14.85 -5.28
N GLU A 64 -11.40 16.11 -5.39
CA GLU A 64 -10.58 17.21 -5.90
C GLU A 64 -9.41 17.57 -4.97
N GLU A 65 -9.53 17.31 -3.66
CA GLU A 65 -8.42 17.47 -2.72
C GLU A 65 -7.49 16.24 -2.69
N ARG A 66 -7.89 15.14 -3.30
CA ARG A 66 -7.16 13.88 -3.27
C ARG A 66 -5.95 13.98 -4.19
N ALA A 67 -4.78 13.68 -3.65
CA ALA A 67 -3.58 13.56 -4.47
C ALA A 67 -3.75 12.48 -5.53
N THR A 68 -3.32 12.78 -6.75
CA THR A 68 -3.31 11.81 -7.85
C THR A 68 -2.26 10.73 -7.61
N ALA A 69 -2.42 9.58 -8.27
CA ALA A 69 -1.42 8.50 -8.18
C ALA A 69 -0.01 8.96 -8.58
N LYS A 70 0.09 9.88 -9.55
CA LYS A 70 1.37 10.46 -9.99
C LYS A 70 2.02 11.28 -8.88
N GLU A 71 1.26 12.14 -8.20
CA GLU A 71 1.77 12.98 -7.10
C GLU A 71 2.05 12.19 -5.81
N LEU A 72 1.35 11.07 -5.61
CA LEU A 72 1.61 10.14 -4.52
C LEU A 72 2.89 9.33 -4.75
N LEU A 73 3.26 9.07 -6.02
CA LEU A 73 4.50 8.36 -6.36
C LEU A 73 5.75 9.12 -5.90
N GLU A 74 5.65 10.45 -5.83
CA GLU A 74 6.70 11.37 -5.39
C GLU A 74 6.71 11.59 -3.86
N ASP A 75 5.83 10.94 -3.11
CA ASP A 75 5.77 11.10 -1.65
C ASP A 75 6.98 10.47 -0.95
N PRO A 76 7.62 11.18 0.02
CA PRO A 76 8.80 10.69 0.71
C PRO A 76 8.60 9.37 1.44
N TYR A 77 7.36 9.03 1.84
CA TYR A 77 7.06 7.74 2.47
C TYR A 77 7.46 6.55 1.58
N LEU A 78 7.23 6.63 0.27
CA LEU A 78 7.51 5.52 -0.65
C LEU A 78 9.00 5.28 -0.90
N SER A 79 9.82 6.33 -0.71
CA SER A 79 11.28 6.26 -0.81
C SER A 79 11.97 6.08 0.54
N TYR A 80 11.22 6.01 1.64
CA TYR A 80 11.79 5.90 2.97
C TYR A 80 12.38 4.51 3.18
N GLU A 81 13.69 4.44 3.40
CA GLU A 81 14.36 3.20 3.79
C GLU A 81 14.22 3.02 5.30
N SER A 82 13.39 2.06 5.73
CA SER A 82 13.31 1.76 7.16
C SER A 82 14.66 1.21 7.61
N PRO A 83 15.17 1.60 8.80
CA PRO A 83 16.39 1.02 9.36
C PRO A 83 16.35 -0.52 9.44
N LYS A 84 15.15 -1.11 9.43
CA LYS A 84 14.88 -2.55 9.47
C LYS A 84 15.07 -3.24 8.11
N ASP A 85 14.97 -2.52 6.99
CA ASP A 85 15.02 -3.06 5.62
C ASP A 85 16.43 -3.43 5.17
N LYS A 86 17.47 -2.90 5.85
CA LYS A 86 18.89 -3.17 5.59
C LYS A 86 19.30 -4.64 5.81
N LYS A 87 18.40 -5.48 6.35
CA LYS A 87 18.65 -6.92 6.58
C LYS A 87 18.42 -7.80 5.35
N PHE A 88 17.85 -7.28 4.26
CA PHE A 88 17.57 -8.04 3.04
C PHE A 88 18.46 -7.66 1.84
N VAL A 89 19.71 -7.25 2.08
CA VAL A 89 20.67 -7.08 0.98
C VAL A 89 21.10 -8.47 0.49
N VAL A 90 20.32 -9.04 -0.44
CA VAL A 90 20.74 -10.18 -1.23
C VAL A 90 21.92 -9.71 -2.08
N GLN A 91 23.11 -10.22 -1.77
CA GLN A 91 24.31 -10.02 -2.57
C GLN A 91 24.07 -10.66 -3.95
N VAL A 92 23.61 -9.88 -4.92
CA VAL A 92 23.50 -10.31 -6.31
C VAL A 92 24.94 -10.49 -6.83
N LYS A 93 25.46 -11.71 -6.76
CA LYS A 93 26.68 -12.09 -7.47
C LYS A 93 26.43 -11.90 -8.97
N LYS A 94 27.21 -11.01 -9.60
CA LYS A 94 27.21 -10.87 -11.05
C LYS A 94 27.55 -12.24 -11.69
N PRO A 95 26.84 -12.67 -12.73
CA PRO A 95 27.15 -13.95 -13.37
C PRO A 95 28.55 -13.89 -14.01
N ASP A 96 29.34 -14.93 -13.74
CA ASP A 96 30.65 -15.13 -14.36
C ASP A 96 30.51 -15.20 -15.89
N LYS A 97 31.31 -14.41 -16.61
CA LYS A 97 31.38 -14.47 -18.07
C LYS A 97 31.95 -15.83 -18.47
N GLN A 98 31.09 -16.73 -18.94
CA GLN A 98 31.52 -18.00 -19.53
C GLN A 98 32.44 -17.70 -20.73
N LYS A 99 33.71 -18.08 -20.61
CA LYS A 99 34.69 -18.03 -21.69
C LYS A 99 34.27 -19.04 -22.76
N THR A 100 33.76 -18.56 -23.88
CA THR A 100 33.54 -19.39 -25.07
C THR A 100 34.89 -19.85 -25.61
N LYS A 101 35.24 -21.13 -25.42
CA LYS A 101 36.38 -21.75 -26.12
C LYS A 101 35.99 -21.96 -27.58
N LYS A 102 36.59 -21.19 -28.49
CA LYS A 102 36.49 -21.43 -29.94
C LYS A 102 37.25 -22.72 -30.25
N ASN A 103 36.53 -23.76 -30.67
CA ASN A 103 37.13 -25.03 -31.08
C ASN A 103 37.39 -24.99 -32.59
N THR A 104 38.63 -24.74 -32.99
CA THR A 104 39.06 -24.81 -34.40
C THR A 104 39.59 -26.22 -34.65
N LYS A 105 38.83 -27.05 -35.37
CA LYS A 105 39.35 -28.28 -35.98
C LYS A 105 39.82 -27.95 -37.40
N LEU A 106 41.13 -28.01 -37.63
CA LEU A 106 41.74 -28.07 -38.97
C LEU A 106 41.69 -29.54 -39.43
N VAL A 107 41.09 -29.77 -40.59
CA VAL A 107 41.07 -31.06 -41.30
C VAL A 107 42.14 -30.98 -42.40
N TRP A 108 43.00 -31.99 -42.48
CA TRP A 108 43.91 -32.20 -43.61
C TRP A 108 43.21 -33.03 -44.68
#